data_AF-A0AAV0X834-F1
#
_entry.id   AF-A0AAV0X834-F1
#
_cell.length_a   1.000
_cell.length_b   1.000
_cell.length_c   1.000
_cell.angle_alpha   90.00
_cell.angle_beta   90.00
_cell.angle_gamma   90.00
#
_symmetry.space_group_name_H-M   'P 1'
#
loop_
_entity.id
_entity.type
_entity.pdbx_description
1 polymer ?
#
loop_
_entity_poly.entity_id
_entity_poly.type
_entity_poly.pdbx_seq_one_letter_code
_entity_poly.pdbx_strand_id
1 'polypeptide(L)'
;MLKFTGQKLALLSDYNMLLMFENGIRGGLVQACMRHAKANNVKTPGYDKTKEKSWIIYQDCNNLYGWAMSEYMPYGGFNWVEPSLDGLNEMKAKSGKGRVNLQQAIENGLIVEKVHRVLEFDQSDWLSKYINLNTEMRKKAKNEFEKDFFKLMNNAVFGKTMQSKRKEMKMELVSCETRLQKLINKTTFKHVTSYSENLNAVALENKIITFDKPIYIGFAVLDISKTMMYDYHYNVMKKHYNDNIELMYTDTDSLIYLIKTDDFYKDLLDNSNLLNRVDTSDLSSSHPEYEPGETMEWSELDFEVDGEGRKWSDFDKSFMIEFLKYNTK
;
A
#
# COMPACT_ATOMS: atom_id res chain seq x y z
N MET A 1 9.89 -15.01 9.56
CA MET A 1 8.79 -14.36 10.29
C MET A 1 8.33 -15.21 11.50
N LEU A 2 7.43 -16.21 11.39
CA LEU A 2 6.88 -16.90 12.57
C LEU A 2 7.91 -17.59 13.48
N LYS A 3 8.91 -18.27 12.90
CA LYS A 3 10.02 -18.86 13.68
C LYS A 3 10.83 -17.82 14.45
N PHE A 4 10.92 -16.59 13.93
CA PHE A 4 11.64 -15.49 14.55
C PHE A 4 10.82 -14.82 15.65
N THR A 5 9.53 -14.56 15.38
CA THR A 5 8.65 -13.87 16.34
C THR A 5 8.16 -14.79 17.45
N GLY A 6 8.15 -16.11 17.23
CA GLY A 6 7.57 -17.07 18.16
C GLY A 6 6.04 -17.00 18.24
N GLN A 7 5.41 -16.13 17.44
CA GLN A 7 3.98 -15.89 17.49
C GLN A 7 3.21 -17.11 16.97
N LYS A 8 2.21 -17.54 17.73
CA LYS A 8 1.20 -18.50 17.27
C LYS A 8 0.04 -17.76 16.65
N LEU A 9 -0.33 -18.17 15.43
CA LEU A 9 -1.45 -17.61 14.69
C LEU A 9 -2.64 -18.57 14.75
N ALA A 10 -3.81 -18.04 15.10
CA ALA A 10 -5.05 -18.81 14.99
C ALA A 10 -5.48 -18.93 13.53
N LEU A 11 -6.06 -20.05 13.15
CA LEU A 11 -6.76 -20.18 11.86
C LEU A 11 -8.24 -19.82 12.05
N LEU A 12 -8.84 -19.23 11.01
CA LEU A 12 -10.27 -18.97 10.98
C LEU A 12 -11.01 -20.28 10.76
N SER A 13 -11.62 -20.82 11.82
CA SER A 13 -12.41 -22.06 11.77
C SER A 13 -13.84 -21.83 11.30
N ASP A 14 -14.39 -20.64 11.53
CA ASP A 14 -15.69 -20.23 11.00
C ASP A 14 -15.55 -19.71 9.56
N TYR A 15 -16.25 -20.37 8.63
CA TYR A 15 -16.30 -19.99 7.24
C TYR A 15 -16.86 -18.57 7.01
N ASN A 16 -17.78 -18.09 7.85
CA ASN A 16 -18.31 -16.74 7.74
C ASN A 16 -17.28 -15.67 8.10
N MET A 17 -16.37 -15.95 9.06
CA MET A 17 -15.27 -15.04 9.37
C MET A 17 -14.28 -14.98 8.21
N LEU A 18 -13.96 -16.14 7.62
CA LEU A 18 -13.14 -16.22 6.42
C LEU A 18 -13.76 -15.39 5.28
N LEU A 19 -15.06 -15.58 5.01
CA LEU A 19 -15.76 -14.80 4.00
C LEU A 19 -15.79 -13.30 4.31
N MET A 20 -15.91 -12.90 5.58
CA MET A 20 -15.87 -11.48 5.96
C MET A 20 -14.52 -10.85 5.59
N PHE A 21 -13.40 -11.51 5.89
CA PHE A 21 -12.09 -11.05 5.47
C PHE A 21 -11.91 -11.10 3.95
N GLU A 22 -12.24 -12.23 3.29
CA GLU A 22 -12.12 -12.36 1.83
C GLU A 22 -12.91 -11.25 1.10
N ASN A 23 -14.15 -10.99 1.53
CA ASN A 23 -15.01 -9.96 0.93
C ASN A 23 -14.61 -8.53 1.33
N GLY A 24 -13.93 -8.37 2.47
CA GLY A 24 -13.44 -7.08 2.96
C GLY A 24 -12.12 -6.64 2.35
N ILE A 25 -11.33 -7.57 1.80
CA ILE A 25 -10.05 -7.27 1.15
C ILE A 25 -10.27 -6.28 0.00
N ARG A 26 -9.64 -5.11 0.12
CA ARG A 26 -9.51 -4.09 -0.93
C ARG A 26 -8.02 -3.78 -1.05
N GLY A 27 -7.51 -3.74 -2.28
CA GLY A 27 -6.09 -3.48 -2.55
C GLY A 27 -5.66 -2.04 -2.20
N GLY A 28 -4.51 -1.63 -2.72
CA GLY A 28 -4.06 -0.24 -2.64
C GLY A 28 -5.08 0.75 -3.19
N LEU A 29 -5.06 1.97 -2.67
CA LEU A 29 -5.91 3.04 -3.17
C LEU A 29 -5.35 3.52 -4.51
N VAL A 30 -6.07 3.30 -5.61
CA VAL A 30 -5.68 3.78 -6.94
C VAL A 30 -6.81 4.57 -7.54
N GLN A 31 -6.59 5.86 -7.79
CA GLN A 31 -7.62 6.74 -8.33
C GLN A 31 -6.99 7.92 -9.08
N ALA A 32 -7.46 8.15 -10.31
CA ALA A 32 -7.27 9.41 -11.01
C ALA A 32 -8.48 10.31 -10.74
N CYS A 33 -8.27 11.38 -9.99
CA CYS A 33 -9.31 12.35 -9.63
C CYS A 33 -9.39 13.50 -10.64
N MET A 34 -8.28 13.81 -11.31
CA MET A 34 -8.17 14.89 -12.28
C MET A 34 -7.59 14.37 -13.58
N ARG A 35 -8.20 14.76 -14.71
CA ARG A 35 -7.77 14.33 -16.04
C ARG A 35 -6.59 15.15 -16.57
N HIS A 36 -6.56 16.43 -16.25
CA HIS A 36 -5.56 17.38 -16.74
C HIS A 36 -5.32 18.49 -15.71
N ALA A 37 -4.04 18.76 -15.41
CA ALA A 37 -3.61 19.91 -14.62
C ALA A 37 -2.31 20.46 -15.16
N LYS A 38 -2.13 21.78 -15.00
CA LYS A 38 -0.90 22.50 -15.32
C LYS A 38 -0.51 23.41 -14.17
N ALA A 39 0.73 23.26 -13.70
CA ALA A 39 1.30 24.15 -12.69
C ALA A 39 1.63 25.53 -13.30
N ASN A 40 1.51 26.59 -12.50
CA ASN A 40 1.91 27.94 -12.86
C ASN A 40 2.91 28.47 -11.82
N ASN A 41 4.20 28.28 -12.03
CA ASN A 41 5.24 28.82 -11.15
C ASN A 41 6.52 29.15 -11.93
N VAL A 42 7.47 29.81 -11.27
CA VAL A 42 8.71 30.29 -11.89
C VAL A 42 9.57 29.20 -12.54
N LYS A 43 9.37 27.92 -12.17
CA LYS A 43 10.09 26.77 -12.73
C LYS A 43 9.38 26.17 -13.97
N THR A 44 8.15 26.59 -14.27
CA THR A 44 7.35 26.05 -15.40
C THR A 44 7.50 26.89 -16.67
N PRO A 45 7.61 26.29 -17.88
CA PRO A 45 7.55 27.05 -19.13
C PRO A 45 6.19 27.68 -19.33
N GLY A 46 6.18 28.94 -19.76
CA GLY A 46 4.94 29.71 -19.91
C GLY A 46 4.38 30.24 -18.58
N TYR A 47 5.20 30.32 -17.54
CA TYR A 47 4.86 30.98 -16.28
C TYR A 47 4.26 32.37 -16.53
N ASP A 48 3.05 32.56 -16.03
CA ASP A 48 2.31 33.81 -16.13
C ASP A 48 2.22 34.47 -14.77
N LYS A 49 2.98 35.56 -14.59
CA LYS A 49 3.00 36.37 -13.37
C LYS A 49 1.65 36.98 -13.01
N THR A 50 0.72 37.06 -13.97
CA THR A 50 -0.63 37.62 -13.74
C THR A 50 -1.60 36.59 -13.18
N LYS A 51 -1.28 35.29 -13.29
CA LYS A 51 -2.09 34.19 -12.76
C LYS A 51 -1.61 33.77 -11.38
N GLU A 52 -2.52 33.21 -10.60
CA GLU A 52 -2.19 32.62 -9.30
C GLU A 52 -1.14 31.53 -9.46
N LYS A 53 -0.20 31.45 -8.51
CA LYS A 53 0.84 30.44 -8.55
C LYS A 53 0.31 29.09 -8.11
N SER A 54 0.79 28.04 -8.78
CA SER A 54 0.47 26.67 -8.43
C SER A 54 1.62 25.72 -8.67
N TRP A 55 1.60 24.62 -7.94
CA TRP A 55 2.62 23.58 -7.91
C TRP A 55 1.96 22.21 -8.07
N ILE A 56 2.56 21.36 -8.91
CA ILE A 56 2.22 19.93 -8.96
C ILE A 56 3.29 19.19 -8.18
N ILE A 57 2.89 18.48 -7.13
CA ILE A 57 3.80 17.83 -6.19
C ILE A 57 3.51 16.34 -6.13
N TYR A 58 4.55 15.53 -6.33
CA TYR A 58 4.55 14.08 -6.14
C TYR A 58 5.13 13.74 -4.77
N GLN A 59 4.42 12.90 -4.02
CA GLN A 59 4.85 12.41 -2.71
C GLN A 59 4.62 10.91 -2.59
N ASP A 60 5.62 10.20 -2.06
CA ASP A 60 5.61 8.75 -1.91
C ASP A 60 5.88 8.32 -0.47
N CYS A 61 5.13 7.33 0.01
CA CYS A 61 5.32 6.77 1.34
C CYS A 61 6.39 5.68 1.34
N ASN A 62 7.55 6.01 1.89
CA ASN A 62 8.63 5.06 2.10
C ASN A 62 8.19 3.85 2.94
N ASN A 63 8.20 2.67 2.30
CA ASN A 63 7.98 1.37 2.95
C ASN A 63 6.61 1.28 3.67
N LEU A 64 5.53 1.76 3.03
CA LEU A 64 4.17 1.80 3.60
C LEU A 64 3.74 0.47 4.25
N TYR A 65 3.84 -0.64 3.52
CA TYR A 65 3.47 -1.96 4.07
C TYR A 65 4.40 -2.43 5.18
N GLY A 66 5.68 -2.07 5.13
CA GLY A 66 6.62 -2.33 6.21
C GLY A 66 6.20 -1.59 7.48
N TRP A 67 5.88 -0.30 7.37
CA TRP A 67 5.34 0.47 8.49
C TRP A 67 4.06 -0.17 9.03
N ALA A 68 3.10 -0.47 8.16
CA ALA A 68 1.84 -1.06 8.58
C ALA A 68 2.07 -2.37 9.33
N MET A 69 2.94 -3.26 8.82
CA MET A 69 3.32 -4.52 9.49
C MET A 69 4.06 -4.34 10.82
N SER A 70 4.57 -3.14 11.14
CA SER A 70 5.17 -2.80 12.43
C SER A 70 4.17 -2.32 13.48
N GLU A 71 2.93 -2.03 13.07
CA GLU A 71 1.83 -1.72 13.98
C GLU A 71 1.21 -3.00 14.58
N TYR A 72 0.16 -2.83 15.40
CA TYR A 72 -0.52 -3.95 16.04
C TYR A 72 -1.22 -4.82 15.00
N MET A 73 -0.78 -6.07 14.91
CA MET A 73 -1.28 -7.06 13.96
C MET A 73 -2.18 -8.08 14.66
N PRO A 74 -3.34 -8.43 14.08
CA PRO A 74 -4.16 -9.53 14.56
C PRO A 74 -3.37 -10.84 14.61
N TYR A 75 -3.59 -11.65 15.63
CA TYR A 75 -3.00 -12.99 15.73
C TYR A 75 -3.97 -14.10 16.16
N GLY A 76 -5.10 -13.76 16.78
CA GLY A 76 -6.03 -14.77 17.31
C GLY A 76 -7.22 -14.18 18.03
N GLY A 77 -7.90 -15.00 18.85
CA GLY A 77 -9.01 -14.54 19.68
C GLY A 77 -10.25 -14.08 18.90
N PHE A 78 -10.42 -14.56 17.67
CA PHE A 78 -11.51 -14.15 16.78
C PHE A 78 -12.87 -14.56 17.33
N ASN A 79 -13.73 -13.58 17.60
CA ASN A 79 -15.09 -13.80 18.09
C ASN A 79 -16.06 -12.82 17.43
N TRP A 80 -17.25 -13.32 17.10
CA TRP A 80 -18.39 -12.46 16.78
C TRP A 80 -18.86 -11.79 18.06
N VAL A 81 -19.09 -10.48 18.00
CA VAL A 81 -19.68 -9.71 19.09
C VAL A 81 -20.93 -8.99 18.60
N GLU A 82 -21.71 -8.45 19.53
CA GLU A 82 -22.93 -7.70 19.21
C GLU A 82 -22.65 -6.63 18.15
N PRO A 83 -23.51 -6.49 17.12
CA PRO A 83 -23.30 -5.59 16.01
C PRO A 83 -23.62 -4.15 16.40
N SER A 84 -22.79 -3.60 17.28
CA SER A 84 -22.88 -2.27 17.85
C SER A 84 -21.57 -1.50 17.68
N LEU A 85 -21.66 -0.18 17.62
CA LEU A 85 -20.49 0.72 17.68
C LEU A 85 -20.02 0.98 19.12
N ASP A 86 -20.70 0.43 20.12
CA ASP A 86 -20.36 0.64 21.53
C ASP A 86 -18.92 0.22 21.81
N GLY A 87 -18.18 1.09 22.50
CA GLY A 87 -16.77 0.92 22.80
C GLY A 87 -15.82 1.19 21.63
N LEU A 88 -16.30 1.46 20.39
CA LEU A 88 -15.41 1.73 19.25
C LEU A 88 -14.51 2.94 19.49
N ASN A 89 -15.06 4.02 20.07
CA ASN A 89 -14.31 5.24 20.39
C ASN A 89 -13.29 5.06 21.53
N GLU A 90 -13.43 4.01 22.34
CA GLU A 90 -12.51 3.69 23.43
C GLU A 90 -11.34 2.83 22.97
N MET A 91 -11.47 2.20 21.79
CA MET A 91 -10.40 1.42 21.19
C MET A 91 -9.29 2.33 20.70
N LYS A 92 -8.06 1.87 20.86
CA LYS A 92 -6.86 2.57 20.37
C LYS A 92 -6.16 1.67 19.38
N ALA A 93 -5.43 2.25 18.42
CA ALA A 93 -4.63 1.46 17.48
C ALA A 93 -3.71 0.43 18.16
N LYS A 94 -3.29 0.69 19.40
CA LYS A 94 -2.41 -0.17 20.22
C LYS A 94 -3.12 -0.90 21.37
N SER A 95 -4.45 -0.99 21.36
CA SER A 95 -5.15 -1.84 22.33
C SER A 95 -4.91 -3.31 21.99
N GLY A 96 -4.83 -4.16 23.03
CA GLY A 96 -4.66 -5.62 22.83
C GLY A 96 -5.86 -6.28 22.13
N LYS A 97 -7.02 -5.61 22.15
CA LYS A 97 -8.21 -5.97 21.36
C LYS A 97 -8.34 -5.04 20.17
N GLY A 98 -8.65 -5.61 19.00
CA GLY A 98 -8.88 -4.90 17.75
C GLY A 98 -10.27 -5.18 17.18
N ARG A 99 -10.77 -4.21 16.41
CA ARG A 99 -11.94 -4.30 15.52
C ARG A 99 -11.52 -3.74 14.15
N VAL A 100 -12.25 -4.10 13.10
CA VAL A 100 -12.01 -3.55 11.75
C VAL A 100 -12.15 -2.02 11.77
N ASN A 101 -11.22 -1.30 11.13
CA ASN A 101 -11.05 0.13 11.32
C ASN A 101 -12.15 0.94 10.61
N LEU A 102 -13.05 1.53 11.38
CA LEU A 102 -14.12 2.45 10.92
C LEU A 102 -13.99 3.85 11.55
N GLN A 103 -13.16 3.97 12.59
CA GLN A 103 -13.08 5.16 13.43
C GLN A 103 -12.63 6.38 12.63
N GLN A 104 -11.54 6.26 11.87
CA GLN A 104 -11.03 7.37 11.06
C GLN A 104 -12.06 7.87 10.04
N ALA A 105 -12.83 6.97 9.42
CA ALA A 105 -13.84 7.37 8.46
C ALA A 105 -14.97 8.16 9.13
N ILE A 106 -15.42 7.73 10.32
CA ILE A 106 -16.42 8.45 11.12
C ILE A 106 -15.90 9.83 11.54
N GLU A 107 -14.65 9.92 11.99
CA GLU A 107 -13.99 11.19 12.34
C GLU A 107 -13.92 12.17 11.15
N ASN A 108 -13.85 11.64 9.92
CA ASN A 108 -13.89 12.43 8.68
C ASN A 108 -15.32 12.62 8.12
N GLY A 109 -16.36 12.33 8.91
CA GLY A 109 -17.75 12.64 8.58
C GLY A 109 -18.57 11.50 7.97
N LEU A 110 -18.06 10.27 7.92
CA LEU A 110 -18.86 9.11 7.51
C LEU A 110 -19.96 8.82 8.53
N ILE A 111 -21.21 8.79 8.07
CA ILE A 111 -22.38 8.49 8.91
C ILE A 111 -22.69 6.99 8.78
N VAL A 112 -22.66 6.29 9.92
CA VAL A 112 -23.01 4.87 9.98
C VAL A 112 -24.51 4.72 10.25
N GLU A 113 -25.26 4.24 9.27
CA GLU A 113 -26.70 3.99 9.43
C GLU A 113 -27.00 2.66 10.13
N LYS A 114 -26.19 1.63 9.86
CA LYS A 114 -26.42 0.28 10.37
C LYS A 114 -25.13 -0.54 10.46
N VAL A 115 -24.99 -1.27 11.57
CA VAL A 115 -23.95 -2.28 11.76
C VAL A 115 -24.58 -3.66 11.62
N HIS A 116 -24.00 -4.51 10.78
CA HIS A 116 -24.51 -5.86 10.53
C HIS A 116 -23.75 -6.92 11.32
N ARG A 117 -22.44 -6.76 11.45
CA ARG A 117 -21.54 -7.73 12.07
C ARG A 117 -20.33 -6.99 12.62
N VAL A 118 -19.84 -7.43 13.78
CA VAL A 118 -18.58 -6.95 14.35
C VAL A 118 -17.75 -8.16 14.72
N LEU A 119 -16.49 -8.15 14.27
CA LEU A 119 -15.50 -9.16 14.59
C LEU A 119 -14.46 -8.54 15.55
N GLU A 120 -14.34 -9.12 16.74
CA GLU A 120 -13.29 -8.79 17.69
C GLU A 120 -12.15 -9.80 17.57
N PHE A 121 -10.92 -9.33 17.76
CA PHE A 121 -9.72 -10.17 17.77
C PHE A 121 -8.64 -9.63 18.70
N ASP A 122 -7.69 -10.49 19.06
CA ASP A 122 -6.48 -10.12 19.77
C ASP A 122 -5.40 -9.66 18.79
N GLN A 123 -4.69 -8.59 19.16
CA GLN A 123 -3.64 -7.99 18.37
C GLN A 123 -2.47 -7.49 19.23
N SER A 124 -1.28 -7.45 18.65
CA SER A 124 -0.06 -6.91 19.26
C SER A 124 0.96 -6.56 18.18
N ASP A 125 2.03 -5.87 18.53
CA ASP A 125 3.16 -5.52 17.63
C ASP A 125 4.11 -6.71 17.34
N TRP A 126 3.61 -7.94 17.38
CA TRP A 126 4.41 -9.16 17.30
C TRP A 126 5.27 -9.27 16.04
N LEU A 127 4.88 -8.59 14.95
CA LEU A 127 5.60 -8.58 13.67
C LEU A 127 6.66 -7.48 13.58
N SER A 128 6.57 -6.44 14.42
CA SER A 128 7.41 -5.24 14.39
C SER A 128 8.90 -5.54 14.47
N LYS A 129 9.32 -6.42 15.40
CA LYS A 129 10.74 -6.80 15.56
C LYS A 129 11.32 -7.45 14.29
N TYR A 130 10.51 -8.21 13.56
CA TYR A 130 10.95 -8.85 12.32
C TYR A 130 11.09 -7.84 11.17
N ILE A 131 10.17 -6.88 11.07
CA ILE A 131 10.26 -5.81 10.08
C ILE A 131 11.46 -4.92 10.36
N ASN A 132 11.65 -4.50 11.63
CA ASN A 132 12.79 -3.67 12.03
C ASN A 132 14.12 -4.37 11.74
N LEU A 133 14.22 -5.68 12.00
CA LEU A 133 15.40 -6.45 11.61
C LEU A 133 15.67 -6.36 10.10
N ASN A 134 14.68 -6.60 9.26
CA ASN A 134 14.86 -6.54 7.80
C ASN A 134 15.21 -5.14 7.31
N THR A 135 14.59 -4.10 7.90
CA THR A 135 14.91 -2.70 7.60
C THR A 135 16.36 -2.37 7.97
N GLU A 136 16.83 -2.78 9.14
CA GLU A 136 18.21 -2.55 9.57
C GLU A 136 19.23 -3.33 8.73
N MET A 137 18.89 -4.56 8.36
CA MET A 137 19.73 -5.35 7.46
C MET A 137 19.77 -4.75 6.04
N ARG A 138 18.64 -4.20 5.56
CA ARG A 138 18.57 -3.48 4.28
C ARG A 138 19.42 -2.21 4.29
N LYS A 139 19.48 -1.47 5.42
CA LYS A 139 20.36 -0.29 5.57
C LYS A 139 21.84 -0.69 5.56
N LYS A 140 22.19 -1.84 6.15
CA LYS A 140 23.58 -2.35 6.23
C LYS A 140 24.06 -3.05 4.96
N ALA A 141 23.13 -3.39 4.06
CA ALA A 141 23.43 -4.09 2.82
C ALA A 141 24.41 -3.29 1.95
N LYS A 142 25.41 -3.98 1.41
CA LYS A 142 26.50 -3.36 0.62
C LYS A 142 26.23 -3.36 -0.87
N ASN A 143 25.27 -4.15 -1.33
CA ASN A 143 24.94 -4.33 -2.74
C ASN A 143 23.41 -4.32 -2.95
N GLU A 144 22.97 -4.09 -4.18
CA GLU A 144 21.54 -4.08 -4.54
C GLU A 144 20.85 -5.41 -4.24
N PHE A 145 21.52 -6.54 -4.51
CA PHE A 145 20.96 -7.87 -4.26
C PHE A 145 20.52 -8.06 -2.81
N GLU A 146 21.38 -7.72 -1.84
CA GLU A 146 21.07 -7.79 -0.42
C GLU A 146 19.94 -6.83 -0.03
N LYS A 147 19.94 -5.60 -0.58
CA LYS A 147 18.86 -4.63 -0.35
C LYS A 147 17.52 -5.18 -0.82
N ASP A 148 17.48 -5.76 -2.00
CA ASP A 148 16.29 -6.36 -2.59
C ASP A 148 15.86 -7.62 -1.86
N PHE A 149 16.80 -8.43 -1.38
CA PHE A 149 16.51 -9.61 -0.57
C PHE A 149 15.73 -9.22 0.70
N PHE A 150 16.23 -8.26 1.50
CA PHE A 150 15.53 -7.86 2.71
C PHE A 150 14.20 -7.13 2.44
N LYS A 151 14.11 -6.38 1.33
CA LYS A 151 12.83 -5.83 0.85
C LYS A 151 11.83 -6.95 0.53
N LEU A 152 12.27 -7.97 -0.21
CA LEU A 152 11.45 -9.12 -0.57
C LEU A 152 10.99 -9.91 0.66
N MET A 153 11.82 -10.03 1.70
CA MET A 153 11.45 -10.73 2.94
C MET A 153 10.28 -10.07 3.69
N ASN A 154 10.11 -8.74 3.56
CA ASN A 154 8.93 -8.03 4.06
C ASN A 154 7.73 -8.26 3.13
N ASN A 155 7.90 -8.03 1.82
CA ASN A 155 6.81 -8.18 0.84
C ASN A 155 6.25 -9.61 0.79
N ALA A 156 7.10 -10.62 0.98
CA ALA A 156 6.71 -12.03 1.01
C ALA A 156 5.78 -12.36 2.19
N VAL A 157 5.92 -11.67 3.34
CA VAL A 157 4.98 -11.85 4.46
C VAL A 157 3.58 -11.44 4.03
N PHE A 158 3.45 -10.23 3.49
CA PHE A 158 2.18 -9.73 2.99
C PHE A 158 1.59 -10.65 1.91
N GLY A 159 2.36 -10.94 0.85
CA GLY A 159 1.89 -11.78 -0.26
C GLY A 159 1.48 -13.20 0.18
N LYS A 160 2.20 -13.79 1.14
CA LYS A 160 1.90 -15.14 1.62
C LYS A 160 0.65 -15.19 2.51
N THR A 161 0.44 -14.15 3.32
CA THR A 161 -0.77 -14.07 4.17
C THR A 161 -2.02 -13.82 3.34
N MET A 162 -1.90 -13.14 2.19
CA MET A 162 -2.98 -12.87 1.23
C MET A 162 -3.24 -13.97 0.20
N GLN A 163 -2.56 -15.12 0.30
CA GLN A 163 -2.66 -16.17 -0.70
C GLN A 163 -4.09 -16.74 -0.80
N SER A 164 -4.72 -16.59 -1.96
CA SER A 164 -6.03 -17.19 -2.24
C SER A 164 -5.90 -18.70 -2.48
N LYS A 165 -6.37 -19.50 -1.52
CA LYS A 165 -6.41 -20.96 -1.62
C LYS A 165 -7.41 -21.49 -2.66
N ARG A 166 -8.40 -20.67 -3.04
CA ARG A 166 -9.38 -20.99 -4.09
C ARG A 166 -8.79 -20.95 -5.50
N LYS A 167 -7.80 -20.08 -5.71
CA LYS A 167 -7.12 -19.92 -7.00
C LYS A 167 -5.93 -20.88 -7.16
N GLU A 168 -5.58 -21.61 -6.11
CA GLU A 168 -4.52 -22.61 -6.18
C GLU A 168 -4.96 -23.77 -7.08
N MET A 169 -4.09 -24.15 -8.00
CA MET A 169 -4.28 -25.27 -8.91
C MET A 169 -3.07 -26.17 -8.89
N LYS A 170 -3.29 -27.46 -9.16
CA LYS A 170 -2.21 -28.41 -9.34
C LYS A 170 -1.85 -28.45 -10.81
N MET A 171 -0.58 -28.25 -11.13
CA MET A 171 -0.06 -28.40 -12.48
C MET A 171 0.85 -29.63 -12.55
N GLU A 172 0.70 -30.42 -13.60
CA GLU A 172 1.57 -31.57 -13.89
C GLU A 172 2.14 -31.45 -15.30
N LEU A 173 3.46 -31.50 -15.43
CA LEU A 173 4.15 -31.57 -16.72
C LEU A 173 4.21 -33.03 -17.18
N VAL A 174 3.75 -33.29 -18.40
CA VAL A 174 3.57 -34.63 -18.94
C VAL A 174 4.12 -34.74 -20.35
N SER A 175 4.96 -35.75 -20.57
CA SER A 175 5.53 -36.09 -21.89
C SER A 175 5.05 -37.42 -22.46
N CYS A 176 4.19 -38.14 -21.72
CA CYS A 176 3.65 -39.43 -22.13
C CYS A 176 2.15 -39.32 -22.42
N GLU A 177 1.76 -39.67 -23.65
CA GLU A 177 0.37 -39.59 -24.12
C GLU A 177 -0.61 -40.35 -23.23
N THR A 178 -0.22 -41.55 -22.78
CA THR A 178 -1.08 -42.35 -21.88
C THR A 178 -1.31 -41.68 -20.53
N ARG A 179 -0.34 -40.93 -20.01
CA ARG A 179 -0.49 -40.16 -18.77
C ARG A 179 -1.32 -38.91 -19.01
N LEU A 180 -1.12 -38.23 -20.14
CA LEU A 180 -1.90 -37.07 -20.54
C LEU A 180 -3.39 -37.42 -20.58
N GLN A 181 -3.76 -38.48 -21.30
CA GLN A 181 -5.14 -38.94 -21.38
C GLN A 181 -5.72 -39.30 -20.00
N LYS A 182 -4.94 -39.93 -19.13
CA LYS A 182 -5.36 -40.23 -17.74
C LYS A 182 -5.66 -38.97 -16.93
N LEU A 183 -4.93 -37.88 -17.15
CA LEU A 183 -5.16 -36.62 -16.45
C LEU A 183 -6.36 -35.86 -17.03
N ILE A 184 -6.53 -35.84 -18.35
CA ILE A 184 -7.69 -35.24 -19.03
C ILE A 184 -8.99 -35.90 -18.56
N ASN A 185 -8.98 -37.22 -18.35
CA ASN A 185 -10.15 -37.96 -17.90
C ASN A 185 -10.50 -37.75 -16.41
N LYS A 186 -9.73 -36.96 -15.65
CA LYS A 186 -10.07 -36.66 -14.26
C LYS A 186 -11.19 -35.64 -14.19
N THR A 187 -12.11 -35.81 -13.23
CA THR A 187 -13.15 -34.81 -12.94
C THR A 187 -12.61 -33.46 -12.47
N THR A 188 -11.35 -33.42 -12.03
CA THR A 188 -10.64 -32.19 -11.65
C THR A 188 -9.88 -31.56 -12.81
N PHE A 189 -9.96 -32.10 -14.03
CA PHE A 189 -9.28 -31.51 -15.18
C PHE A 189 -9.83 -30.11 -15.50
N LYS A 190 -8.93 -29.15 -15.75
CA LYS A 190 -9.31 -27.79 -16.12
C LYS A 190 -8.94 -27.47 -17.56
N HIS A 191 -7.66 -27.56 -17.89
CA HIS A 191 -7.15 -27.36 -19.25
C HIS A 191 -5.75 -27.95 -19.41
N VAL A 192 -5.31 -28.04 -20.65
CA VAL A 192 -3.95 -28.42 -21.04
C VAL A 192 -3.31 -27.29 -21.85
N THR A 193 -2.02 -27.06 -21.62
CA THR A 193 -1.18 -26.16 -22.41
C THR A 193 -0.04 -26.96 -23.01
N SER A 194 -0.02 -27.07 -24.33
CA SER A 194 1.05 -27.77 -25.06
C SER A 194 2.23 -26.83 -25.29
N TYR A 195 3.43 -27.25 -24.86
CA TYR A 195 4.68 -26.51 -25.08
C TYR A 195 5.47 -27.06 -26.26
N SER A 196 5.37 -28.36 -26.52
CA SER A 196 5.96 -29.03 -27.67
C SER A 196 5.19 -30.32 -27.97
N GLU A 197 5.54 -31.02 -29.06
CA GLU A 197 4.94 -32.29 -29.45
C GLU A 197 4.95 -33.33 -28.31
N ASN A 198 5.96 -33.29 -27.44
CA ASN A 198 6.16 -34.24 -26.36
C ASN A 198 6.09 -33.60 -24.96
N LEU A 199 5.54 -32.40 -24.81
CA LEU A 199 5.45 -31.75 -23.49
C LEU A 199 4.17 -30.94 -23.35
N ASN A 200 3.37 -31.34 -22.37
CA ASN A 200 2.10 -30.71 -22.01
C ASN A 200 2.10 -30.35 -20.52
N ALA A 201 1.61 -29.17 -20.17
CA ALA A 201 1.21 -28.84 -18.79
C ALA A 201 -0.29 -29.07 -18.63
N VAL A 202 -0.67 -29.95 -17.71
CA VAL A 202 -2.07 -30.21 -17.38
C VAL A 202 -2.41 -29.51 -16.07
N ALA A 203 -3.36 -28.59 -16.12
CA ALA A 203 -3.89 -27.91 -14.95
C ALA A 203 -5.10 -28.67 -14.39
N LEU A 204 -5.06 -28.95 -13.08
CA LEU A 204 -6.10 -29.64 -12.33
C LEU A 204 -6.59 -28.76 -11.17
N GLU A 205 -7.90 -28.77 -10.95
CA GLU A 205 -8.53 -28.14 -9.79
C GLU A 205 -8.32 -28.97 -8.52
N ASN A 206 -8.36 -28.29 -7.37
CA ASN A 206 -8.26 -28.93 -6.07
C ASN A 206 -9.65 -29.40 -5.61
N LYS A 207 -9.82 -30.72 -5.45
CA LYS A 207 -11.08 -31.32 -4.96
C LYS A 207 -11.44 -30.85 -3.54
N ILE A 208 -10.44 -30.64 -2.70
CA ILE A 208 -10.58 -30.17 -1.32
C ILE A 208 -9.71 -28.93 -1.17
N ILE A 209 -10.31 -27.84 -0.74
CA ILE A 209 -9.61 -26.58 -0.47
C ILE A 209 -9.41 -26.48 1.04
N THR A 210 -8.14 -26.45 1.46
CA THR A 210 -7.78 -26.24 2.87
C THR A 210 -7.45 -24.78 3.09
N PHE A 211 -8.23 -24.09 3.93
CA PHE A 211 -7.95 -22.69 4.31
C PHE A 211 -6.96 -22.65 5.48
N ASP A 212 -5.68 -22.56 5.14
CA ASP A 212 -4.53 -22.62 6.06
C ASP A 212 -3.66 -21.35 5.99
N LYS A 213 -4.28 -20.23 5.60
CA LYS A 213 -3.61 -18.93 5.43
C LYS A 213 -4.23 -17.92 6.38
N PRO A 214 -3.42 -17.17 7.14
CA PRO A 214 -3.91 -16.14 8.06
C PRO A 214 -4.25 -14.86 7.28
N ILE A 215 -5.30 -14.91 6.45
CA ILE A 215 -5.69 -13.81 5.54
C ILE A 215 -6.00 -12.49 6.25
N TYR A 216 -6.38 -12.57 7.52
CA TYR A 216 -6.64 -11.43 8.38
C TYR A 216 -5.41 -10.54 8.58
N ILE A 217 -4.18 -11.09 8.48
CA ILE A 217 -2.94 -10.30 8.57
C ILE A 217 -2.82 -9.40 7.35
N GLY A 218 -2.95 -9.97 6.15
CA GLY A 218 -2.84 -9.19 4.92
C GLY A 218 -3.99 -8.19 4.78
N PHE A 219 -5.20 -8.55 5.22
CA PHE A 219 -6.30 -7.59 5.36
C PHE A 219 -5.91 -6.41 6.27
N ALA A 220 -5.38 -6.67 7.47
CA ALA A 220 -4.98 -5.62 8.41
C ALA A 220 -3.86 -4.74 7.85
N VAL A 221 -2.87 -5.30 7.16
CA VAL A 221 -1.80 -4.54 6.49
C VAL A 221 -2.39 -3.54 5.50
N LEU A 222 -3.33 -3.97 4.63
CA LEU A 222 -3.99 -3.08 3.67
C LEU A 222 -4.79 -1.99 4.38
N ASP A 223 -5.51 -2.34 5.45
CA ASP A 223 -6.38 -1.41 6.16
C ASP A 223 -5.61 -0.33 6.94
N ILE A 224 -4.56 -0.75 7.66
CA ILE A 224 -3.65 0.14 8.39
C ILE A 224 -2.88 1.04 7.40
N SER A 225 -2.45 0.51 6.25
CA SER A 225 -1.77 1.30 5.22
C SER A 225 -2.66 2.43 4.68
N LYS A 226 -3.93 2.13 4.38
CA LYS A 226 -4.89 3.17 3.96
C LYS A 226 -5.10 4.23 5.05
N THR A 227 -5.13 3.81 6.31
CA THR A 227 -5.29 4.72 7.45
C THR A 227 -4.18 5.78 7.49
N MET A 228 -2.94 5.38 7.20
CA MET A 228 -1.81 6.31 7.08
C MET A 228 -1.94 7.27 5.90
N MET A 229 -2.31 6.76 4.73
CA MET A 229 -2.48 7.61 3.54
C MET A 229 -3.61 8.63 3.73
N TYR A 230 -4.71 8.22 4.36
CA TYR A 230 -5.83 9.10 4.70
C TYR A 230 -5.47 10.11 5.80
N ASP A 231 -4.75 9.70 6.85
CA ASP A 231 -4.29 10.63 7.87
C ASP A 231 -3.41 11.71 7.24
N TYR A 232 -2.50 11.30 6.38
CA TYR A 232 -1.65 12.25 5.69
C TYR A 232 -2.45 13.20 4.78
N HIS A 233 -3.35 12.67 3.96
CA HIS A 233 -4.17 13.49 3.08
C HIS A 233 -5.06 14.47 3.86
N TYR A 234 -5.89 13.97 4.78
CA TYR A 234 -6.92 14.76 5.44
C TYR A 234 -6.38 15.61 6.60
N ASN A 235 -5.54 15.03 7.46
CA ASN A 235 -5.11 15.70 8.70
C ASN A 235 -3.83 16.52 8.55
N VAL A 236 -3.09 16.36 7.45
CA VAL A 236 -1.85 17.10 7.20
C VAL A 236 -2.02 18.02 5.99
N MET A 237 -2.18 17.45 4.80
CA MET A 237 -2.16 18.23 3.55
C MET A 237 -3.43 19.07 3.38
N LYS A 238 -4.62 18.46 3.46
CA LYS A 238 -5.90 19.21 3.39
C LYS A 238 -6.05 20.19 4.53
N LYS A 239 -5.62 19.86 5.74
CA LYS A 239 -5.70 20.77 6.87
C LYS A 239 -4.79 22.00 6.73
N HIS A 240 -3.63 21.86 6.09
CA HIS A 240 -2.72 22.98 5.88
C HIS A 240 -3.18 23.90 4.73
N TYR A 241 -3.51 23.32 3.58
CA TYR A 241 -3.85 24.09 2.38
C TYR A 241 -5.36 24.38 2.22
N ASN A 242 -6.23 23.72 2.99
CA ASN A 242 -7.69 23.84 2.92
C ASN A 242 -8.24 23.60 1.50
N ASP A 243 -8.80 24.63 0.89
CA ASP A 243 -9.36 24.61 -0.46
C ASP A 243 -8.32 24.85 -1.56
N ASN A 244 -7.08 25.21 -1.17
CA ASN A 244 -5.98 25.46 -2.09
C ASN A 244 -5.22 24.19 -2.49
N ILE A 245 -5.78 23.00 -2.23
CA ILE A 245 -5.18 21.72 -2.60
C ILE A 245 -6.22 20.77 -3.19
N GLU A 246 -5.84 20.17 -4.31
CA GLU A 246 -6.61 19.17 -5.03
C GLU A 246 -5.76 17.91 -5.22
N LEU A 247 -6.30 16.76 -4.82
CA LEU A 247 -5.69 15.47 -5.12
C LEU A 247 -5.93 15.15 -6.59
N MET A 248 -4.88 15.00 -7.38
CA MET A 248 -4.95 14.69 -8.81
C MET A 248 -4.97 13.19 -9.05
N TYR A 249 -4.09 12.47 -8.36
CA TYR A 249 -3.88 11.05 -8.53
C TYR A 249 -3.35 10.41 -7.25
N THR A 250 -3.67 9.14 -7.05
CA THR A 250 -3.06 8.30 -6.03
C THR A 250 -2.90 6.88 -6.56
N ASP A 251 -1.79 6.24 -6.21
CA ASP A 251 -1.56 4.81 -6.41
C ASP A 251 -0.82 4.24 -5.19
N THR A 252 -1.55 3.48 -4.38
CA THR A 252 -1.10 2.70 -3.23
C THR A 252 -0.43 3.54 -2.13
N ASP A 253 0.83 3.93 -2.34
CA ASP A 253 1.71 4.69 -1.45
C ASP A 253 2.07 6.07 -1.99
N SER A 254 1.60 6.42 -3.19
CA SER A 254 1.85 7.71 -3.84
C SER A 254 0.63 8.63 -3.86
N LEU A 255 0.89 9.95 -3.78
CA LEU A 255 -0.07 11.03 -3.87
C LEU A 255 0.47 12.12 -4.80
N ILE A 256 -0.37 12.59 -5.71
CA ILE A 256 -0.07 13.72 -6.59
C ILE A 256 -1.07 14.84 -6.31
N TYR A 257 -0.55 16.01 -5.96
CA TYR A 257 -1.36 17.17 -5.62
C TYR A 257 -1.16 18.31 -6.60
N LEU A 258 -2.24 19.03 -6.90
CA LEU A 258 -2.19 20.41 -7.39
C LEU A 258 -2.39 21.33 -6.18
N ILE A 259 -1.41 22.18 -5.90
CA ILE A 259 -1.40 23.08 -4.74
C ILE A 259 -1.30 24.51 -5.22
N LYS A 260 -2.23 25.38 -4.80
CA LYS A 260 -2.17 26.82 -5.01
C LYS A 260 -1.43 27.46 -3.84
N THR A 261 -0.19 27.86 -4.08
CA THR A 261 0.68 28.49 -3.08
C THR A 261 1.78 29.29 -3.77
N ASP A 262 2.34 30.26 -3.04
CA ASP A 262 3.43 31.09 -3.53
C ASP A 262 4.70 30.28 -3.78
N ASP A 263 5.06 29.42 -2.82
CA ASP A 263 6.25 28.56 -2.85
C ASP A 263 6.05 27.36 -1.93
N PHE A 264 5.84 26.18 -2.54
CA PHE A 264 5.64 24.94 -1.82
C PHE A 264 6.83 24.54 -0.93
N TYR A 265 8.06 24.79 -1.38
CA TYR A 265 9.26 24.42 -0.61
C TYR A 265 9.43 25.30 0.61
N LYS A 266 9.07 26.59 0.47
CA LYS A 266 9.01 27.49 1.62
C LYS A 266 7.94 27.05 2.62
N ASP A 267 6.76 26.64 2.16
CA ASP A 267 5.71 26.11 3.04
C ASP A 267 6.20 24.90 3.85
N LEU A 268 6.97 23.99 3.23
CA LEU A 268 7.59 22.87 3.92
C LEU A 268 8.54 23.34 5.03
N LEU A 269 9.45 24.28 4.74
CA LEU A 269 10.43 24.78 5.70
C LEU A 269 9.78 25.57 6.85
N ASP A 270 8.77 26.37 6.54
CA ASP A 270 8.08 27.24 7.51
C ASP A 270 7.09 26.45 8.39
N ASN A 271 6.67 25.24 7.96
CA ASN A 271 5.76 24.39 8.70
C ASN A 271 6.40 23.07 9.14
N SER A 272 6.85 23.04 10.40
CA SER A 272 7.39 21.82 11.02
C SER A 272 6.47 20.59 10.95
N ASN A 273 5.15 20.77 10.87
CA ASN A 273 4.21 19.66 10.71
C ASN A 273 4.32 18.98 9.33
N LEU A 274 4.65 19.75 8.29
CA LEU A 274 4.94 19.22 6.96
C LEU A 274 6.36 18.67 6.90
N LEU A 275 7.34 19.46 7.35
CA LEU A 275 8.76 19.10 7.29
C LEU A 275 9.08 17.78 7.99
N ASN A 276 8.54 17.58 9.19
CA ASN A 276 8.80 16.37 9.99
C ASN A 276 8.26 15.09 9.37
N ARG A 277 7.44 15.21 8.33
CA ARG A 277 6.86 14.09 7.62
C ARG A 277 7.40 13.96 6.20
N VAL A 278 8.44 14.71 5.82
CA VAL A 278 9.18 14.59 4.56
C VAL A 278 10.55 13.98 4.83
N ASP A 279 11.00 13.05 4.00
CA ASP A 279 12.35 12.50 4.08
C ASP A 279 13.29 13.35 3.22
N THR A 280 14.08 14.18 3.88
CA THR A 280 15.06 15.05 3.23
C THR A 280 16.46 14.45 3.17
N SER A 281 16.69 13.15 3.49
CA SER A 281 18.08 12.63 3.49
C SER A 281 18.74 12.59 2.12
N ASP A 282 17.97 12.44 1.05
CA ASP A 282 18.52 12.37 -0.31
C ASP A 282 18.59 13.75 -0.97
N LEU A 283 18.06 14.79 -0.32
CA LEU A 283 18.30 16.18 -0.70
C LEU A 283 19.71 16.57 -0.28
N SER A 284 20.66 16.46 -1.22
CA SER A 284 22.05 16.87 -0.95
C SER A 284 22.11 18.31 -0.44
N SER A 285 23.03 18.60 0.49
CA SER A 285 23.32 19.97 0.94
C SER A 285 23.83 20.91 -0.16
N SER A 286 23.98 20.40 -1.39
CA SER A 286 24.37 21.09 -2.62
C SER A 286 23.32 20.98 -3.72
N HIS A 287 22.04 20.73 -3.37
CA HIS A 287 20.97 20.69 -4.36
C HIS A 287 20.87 22.07 -5.03
N PRO A 288 20.79 22.17 -6.37
CA PRO A 288 20.77 23.45 -7.12
C PRO A 288 19.59 24.37 -6.78
N GLU A 289 18.72 23.97 -5.87
CA GLU A 289 17.68 24.82 -5.29
C GLU A 289 18.22 25.80 -4.22
N TYR A 290 19.52 25.74 -3.90
CA TYR A 290 20.21 26.72 -3.06
C TYR A 290 20.89 27.85 -3.86
N GLU A 291 20.97 27.78 -5.20
CA GLU A 291 21.51 28.87 -6.02
C GLU A 291 20.60 29.26 -7.19
N PRO A 292 20.25 30.55 -7.33
CA PRO A 292 19.43 31.04 -8.43
C PRO A 292 20.26 31.12 -9.70
N GLY A 293 20.22 30.07 -10.53
CA GLY A 293 20.67 30.17 -11.91
C GLY A 293 21.30 28.91 -12.45
N GLU A 294 20.49 27.94 -12.86
CA GLU A 294 20.76 27.14 -14.05
C GLU A 294 19.44 26.55 -14.56
N THR A 295 18.96 27.12 -15.67
CA THR A 295 17.72 26.76 -16.34
C THR A 295 17.92 25.51 -17.20
N MET A 296 17.39 24.38 -16.79
CA MET A 296 17.09 23.26 -17.70
C MET A 296 15.73 23.52 -18.38
N GLU A 297 15.62 23.21 -19.67
CA GLU A 297 14.41 23.37 -20.48
C GLU A 297 13.34 22.34 -20.06
N TRP A 298 12.45 22.73 -19.15
CA TRP A 298 11.43 21.87 -18.53
C TRP A 298 10.15 21.75 -19.38
N SER A 299 10.18 21.18 -20.59
CA SER A 299 8.97 20.99 -21.40
C SER A 299 7.92 20.09 -20.71
N GLU A 300 6.81 20.69 -20.29
CA GLU A 300 5.49 20.09 -20.01
C GLU A 300 5.35 19.16 -18.78
N LEU A 301 5.22 19.76 -17.59
CA LEU A 301 4.45 19.17 -16.47
C LEU A 301 2.94 19.27 -16.77
N ASP A 302 2.51 18.62 -17.85
CA ASP A 302 1.10 18.37 -18.17
C ASP A 302 0.78 16.94 -17.70
N PHE A 303 -0.07 16.78 -16.67
CA PHE A 303 -0.56 15.48 -16.26
C PHE A 303 -1.77 15.12 -17.11
N GLU A 304 -1.60 14.33 -18.17
CA GLU A 304 -2.70 13.79 -18.97
C GLU A 304 -2.83 12.28 -18.71
N VAL A 305 -4.03 11.83 -18.33
CA VAL A 305 -4.36 10.39 -18.27
C VAL A 305 -5.03 10.01 -19.59
N ASP A 306 -4.22 9.73 -20.60
CA ASP A 306 -4.70 9.22 -21.87
C ASP A 306 -4.94 7.71 -21.78
N GLY A 307 -6.08 7.26 -22.29
CA GLY A 307 -6.50 5.85 -22.32
C GLY A 307 -5.64 4.93 -23.20
N GLU A 308 -4.46 5.38 -23.62
CA GLU A 308 -3.54 4.66 -24.52
C GLU A 308 -2.20 4.26 -23.85
N GLY A 309 -2.04 4.45 -22.54
CA GLY A 309 -0.95 3.81 -21.80
C GLY A 309 0.44 4.38 -22.08
N ARG A 310 0.60 5.71 -22.01
CA ARG A 310 1.94 6.28 -21.73
C ARG A 310 2.40 5.76 -20.36
N LYS A 311 3.55 5.08 -20.33
CA LYS A 311 4.11 4.48 -19.12
C LYS A 311 4.76 5.56 -18.25
N TRP A 312 4.53 5.45 -16.95
CA TRP A 312 5.13 6.25 -15.88
C TRP A 312 6.68 6.31 -15.85
N SER A 313 7.38 5.55 -16.70
CA SER A 313 8.85 5.56 -16.80
C SER A 313 9.43 6.90 -17.26
N ASP A 314 8.61 7.79 -17.79
CA ASP A 314 9.04 9.01 -18.46
C ASP A 314 8.90 10.26 -17.56
N PHE A 315 8.41 10.08 -16.33
CA PHE A 315 8.40 11.14 -15.30
C PHE A 315 9.77 11.21 -14.63
N ASP A 316 10.41 12.37 -14.64
CA ASP A 316 11.72 12.54 -14.02
C ASP A 316 11.63 12.37 -12.49
N LYS A 317 12.25 11.30 -11.98
CA LYS A 317 12.26 10.93 -10.56
C LYS A 317 13.15 11.84 -9.71
N SER A 318 13.90 12.76 -10.32
CA SER A 318 14.77 13.72 -9.63
C SER A 318 14.01 14.72 -8.74
N PHE A 319 12.69 14.85 -8.90
CA PHE A 319 11.80 15.72 -8.09
C PHE A 319 10.90 14.95 -7.12
N MET A 320 11.14 13.64 -6.91
CA MET A 320 10.39 12.89 -5.91
C MET A 320 10.73 13.38 -4.51
N ILE A 321 9.77 14.00 -3.83
CA ILE A 321 9.85 14.25 -2.40
C ILE A 321 9.34 12.98 -1.72
N GLU A 322 10.27 12.09 -1.36
CA GLU A 322 9.95 10.97 -0.47
C GLU A 322 9.41 11.53 0.84
N PHE A 323 8.23 11.08 1.24
CA PHE A 323 7.51 11.70 2.35
C PHE A 323 7.94 11.03 3.68
N LEU A 324 7.71 9.74 3.89
CA LEU A 324 7.73 9.25 5.28
C LEU A 324 9.09 8.74 5.80
N LYS A 325 9.78 9.57 6.59
CA LYS A 325 10.87 9.13 7.46
C LYS A 325 10.32 8.64 8.82
N TYR A 326 10.28 7.34 9.05
CA TYR A 326 9.98 6.82 10.40
C TYR A 326 11.22 6.88 11.29
N ASN A 327 11.19 7.81 12.26
CA ASN A 327 11.95 7.66 13.50
C ASN A 327 11.31 6.52 14.30
N THR A 328 11.88 5.32 14.20
CA THR A 328 11.78 4.33 15.29
C THR A 328 12.46 4.96 16.49
N LYS A 329 11.67 5.43 17.46
CA LYS A 329 12.20 5.75 18.80
C LYS A 329 12.91 4.54 19.39
#